data_AF-A0A968TYE8-F1
#
_entry.id   AF-A0A968TYE8-F1
#
_cell.length_a   1.000
_cell.length_b   1.000
_cell.length_c   1.000
_cell.angle_alpha   90.00
_cell.angle_beta   90.00
_cell.angle_gamma   90.00
#
_symmetry.space_group_name_H-M   'P 1'
#
loop_
_entity.id
_entity.type
_entity.pdbx_description
1 polymer ?
#
loop_
_entity_poly.entity_id
_entity_poly.type
_entity_poly.pdbx_seq_one_letter_code
_entity_poly.pdbx_strand_id
1 'polypeptide(L)'
;MLRNRYLLTALLGWLGLVFVAGCGQKPSGAPSSAPQRGGAEIRLLFTYGSEKEKWIEELTQRFNAAGRQIASGERIRVEAVATGSGDGDRR
;
A
#
# COMPACT_ATOMS: atom_id res chain seq x y z
N MET A 1 -19.85 70.92 -20.56
CA MET A 1 -18.52 70.36 -20.91
C MET A 1 -18.29 69.09 -20.09
N LEU A 2 -17.94 67.98 -20.77
CA LEU A 2 -17.51 66.66 -20.28
C LEU A 2 -18.52 65.86 -19.39
N ARG A 3 -19.36 64.96 -19.91
CA ARG A 3 -19.10 63.68 -20.62
C ARG A 3 -18.46 62.65 -19.66
N ASN A 4 -19.31 61.81 -19.03
CA ASN A 4 -19.45 60.37 -19.33
C ASN A 4 -18.14 59.58 -19.17
N ARG A 5 -18.00 58.73 -18.11
CA ARG A 5 -17.07 57.56 -18.12
C ARG A 5 -17.02 56.62 -16.88
N TYR A 6 -18.08 56.42 -16.09
CA TYR A 6 -18.03 55.39 -15.02
C TYR A 6 -19.13 54.33 -15.07
N LEU A 7 -19.88 54.27 -16.17
CA LEU A 7 -20.94 53.28 -16.43
C LEU A 7 -20.41 51.91 -16.93
N LEU A 8 -19.17 51.51 -16.57
CA LEU A 8 -18.55 50.30 -17.13
C LEU A 8 -17.68 49.48 -16.17
N THR A 9 -17.91 49.57 -14.85
CA THR A 9 -17.34 48.62 -13.87
C THR A 9 -18.44 47.87 -13.12
N ALA A 10 -19.50 47.50 -13.83
CA ALA A 10 -20.41 46.43 -13.44
C ALA A 10 -19.91 45.12 -14.08
N LEU A 11 -19.01 44.40 -13.41
CA LEU A 11 -18.74 42.98 -13.64
C LEU A 11 -17.69 42.51 -12.63
N LEU A 12 -17.86 41.29 -12.10
CA LEU A 12 -17.00 40.58 -11.12
C LEU A 12 -17.30 40.77 -9.63
N GLY A 13 -18.53 41.19 -9.28
CA GLY A 13 -19.15 40.77 -8.03
C GLY A 13 -19.65 39.32 -8.10
N TRP A 14 -18.77 38.34 -8.34
CA TRP A 14 -19.10 36.90 -8.24
C TRP A 14 -17.83 36.04 -8.34
N LEU A 15 -17.04 35.91 -7.27
CA LEU A 15 -16.09 34.79 -7.15
C LEU A 15 -15.86 34.44 -5.68
N GLY A 16 -16.92 33.91 -5.07
CA GLY A 16 -16.76 33.05 -3.91
C GLY A 16 -16.13 31.73 -4.36
N LEU A 17 -14.92 31.45 -3.89
CA LEU A 17 -14.49 30.07 -3.66
C LEU A 17 -13.45 30.06 -2.55
N VAL A 18 -13.95 29.76 -1.35
CA VAL A 18 -13.21 29.48 -0.12
C VAL A 18 -12.22 28.34 -0.40
N PHE A 19 -10.92 28.66 -0.46
CA PHE A 19 -9.86 27.67 -0.60
C PHE A 19 -9.72 26.90 0.73
N VAL A 20 -10.19 25.65 0.71
CA VAL A 20 -10.08 24.69 1.81
C VAL A 20 -8.60 24.42 2.12
N ALA A 21 -8.30 24.45 3.41
CA ALA A 21 -7.01 24.18 4.01
C ALA A 21 -6.45 22.81 3.58
N GLY A 22 -5.34 22.83 2.85
CA GLY A 22 -4.48 21.67 2.63
C GLY A 22 -3.62 21.41 3.86
N CYS A 23 -4.13 20.62 4.80
CA CYS A 23 -3.28 19.98 5.81
C CYS A 23 -2.65 18.72 5.21
N GLY A 24 -1.31 18.73 5.13
CA GLY A 24 -0.53 17.61 4.66
C GLY A 24 -0.49 16.46 5.65
N GLN A 25 -0.32 15.26 5.11
CA GLN A 25 0.41 14.16 5.74
C GLN A 25 0.79 13.19 4.63
N LYS A 26 2.09 13.15 4.34
CA LYS A 26 2.72 12.14 3.48
C LYS A 26 2.79 10.85 4.31
N PRO A 27 2.06 9.77 3.98
CA PRO A 27 2.24 8.52 4.71
C PRO A 27 3.59 7.92 4.30
N SER A 28 4.64 8.25 5.05
CA SER A 28 5.86 7.45 5.09
C SER A 28 5.57 6.25 5.99
N GLY A 29 4.90 5.25 5.44
CA GLY A 29 4.70 3.97 6.09
C GLY A 29 5.97 3.15 6.00
N ALA A 30 6.83 3.23 7.01
CA ALA A 30 7.77 2.14 7.29
C ALA A 30 6.94 0.89 7.66
N PRO A 31 7.32 -0.32 7.22
CA PRO A 31 6.62 -1.54 7.64
C PRO A 31 6.79 -1.72 9.15
N SER A 32 5.76 -1.35 9.90
CA SER A 32 5.66 -1.61 11.32
C SER A 32 5.52 -3.11 11.51
N SER A 33 6.63 -3.74 11.86
CA SER A 33 6.67 -5.13 12.34
C SER A 33 6.20 -5.15 13.79
N ALA A 34 4.92 -4.83 14.01
CA ALA A 34 4.30 -5.12 15.30
C ALA A 34 4.18 -6.64 15.44
N PRO A 35 4.65 -7.26 16.54
CA PRO A 35 4.42 -8.67 16.78
C PRO A 35 2.92 -8.88 16.96
N GLN A 36 2.30 -9.50 15.97
CA GLN A 36 0.89 -9.85 15.98
C GLN A 36 0.65 -10.84 17.13
N ARG A 37 -0.21 -10.46 18.09
CA ARG A 37 -0.52 -11.29 19.28
C ARG A 37 -0.92 -12.69 18.83
N GLY A 38 -0.19 -13.68 19.34
CA GLY A 38 -0.16 -15.05 18.83
C GLY A 38 -1.45 -15.83 19.05
N GLY A 39 -2.23 -15.97 17.98
CA GLY A 39 -2.95 -17.21 17.74
C GLY A 39 -1.96 -18.27 17.20
N ALA A 40 -2.29 -19.55 17.35
CA ALA A 40 -1.51 -20.61 16.72
C ALA A 40 -1.41 -20.35 15.20
N GLU A 41 -0.18 -20.41 14.67
CA GLU A 41 0.15 -20.08 13.28
C GLU A 41 0.92 -21.25 12.65
N ILE A 42 0.48 -21.67 11.47
CA ILE A 42 1.19 -22.62 10.63
C ILE A 42 2.04 -21.83 9.65
N ARG A 43 3.36 -22.01 9.72
CA ARG A 43 4.31 -21.38 8.81
C ARG A 43 4.68 -22.31 7.67
N LEU A 44 4.48 -21.84 6.44
CA LEU A 44 4.83 -22.55 5.23
C LEU A 44 6.03 -21.85 4.60
N LEU A 45 7.19 -22.50 4.65
CA LEU A 45 8.36 -22.06 3.90
C LEU A 45 8.20 -22.45 2.43
N PHE A 46 8.26 -21.45 1.55
CA PHE A 46 8.13 -21.63 0.11
C PHE A 46 9.36 -21.07 -0.60
N THR A 47 10.20 -21.94 -1.12
CA THR A 47 11.40 -21.55 -1.87
C THR A 47 11.10 -21.34 -3.35
N TYR A 48 11.70 -20.31 -3.97
CA TYR A 48 11.51 -20.01 -5.38
C TYR A 48 12.81 -19.54 -6.06
N GLY A 49 12.94 -19.75 -7.37
CA GLY A 49 14.05 -19.20 -8.15
C GLY A 49 13.77 -17.78 -8.68
N SER A 50 14.82 -17.06 -9.08
CA SER A 50 14.78 -15.65 -9.55
C SER A 50 13.71 -15.37 -10.60
N GLU A 51 13.48 -16.29 -11.53
CA GLU A 51 12.47 -16.16 -12.59
C GLU A 51 11.04 -15.94 -12.06
N LYS A 52 10.80 -16.27 -10.79
CA LYS A 52 9.47 -16.23 -10.17
C LYS A 52 9.30 -15.17 -9.09
N GLU A 53 10.35 -14.41 -8.80
CA GLU A 53 10.42 -13.50 -7.65
C GLU A 53 9.24 -12.52 -7.60
N LYS A 54 9.08 -11.72 -8.66
CA LYS A 54 8.09 -10.64 -8.68
C LYS A 54 6.66 -11.13 -8.42
N TRP A 55 6.27 -12.25 -9.02
CA TRP A 55 4.89 -12.74 -8.88
C TRP A 55 4.70 -13.58 -7.60
N ILE A 56 5.72 -14.28 -7.12
CA ILE A 56 5.65 -15.01 -5.85
C ILE A 56 5.56 -14.06 -4.66
N GLU A 57 6.30 -12.96 -4.66
CA GLU A 57 6.22 -11.95 -3.60
C GLU A 57 4.84 -11.32 -3.51
N GLU A 58 4.29 -10.89 -4.65
CA GLU A 58 2.94 -10.31 -4.71
C GLU A 58 1.88 -11.30 -4.20
N LEU A 59 1.91 -12.55 -4.69
CA LEU A 59 0.96 -13.57 -4.26
C LEU A 59 1.11 -13.92 -2.78
N THR A 60 2.33 -13.99 -2.27
CA THR A 60 2.62 -14.25 -0.86
C THR A 60 2.02 -13.14 0.01
N GLN A 61 2.21 -11.88 -0.37
CA GLN A 61 1.62 -10.76 0.34
C GLN A 61 0.09 -10.83 0.33
N ARG A 62 -0.52 -11.08 -0.82
CA ARG A 62 -1.98 -11.20 -0.97
C ARG A 62 -2.55 -12.36 -0.16
N PHE A 63 -1.88 -13.51 -0.15
CA PHE A 63 -2.28 -14.67 0.63
C PHE A 63 -2.23 -14.38 2.13
N ASN A 64 -1.11 -13.84 2.62
CA ASN A 64 -0.93 -13.53 4.04
C ASN A 64 -1.91 -12.45 4.53
N ALA A 65 -2.23 -11.47 3.69
CA ALA A 65 -3.24 -10.45 3.97
C ALA A 65 -4.65 -11.04 4.08
N ALA A 66 -4.99 -12.03 3.23
CA ALA A 66 -6.30 -12.68 3.26
C ALA A 66 -6.56 -13.47 4.56
N GLY A 67 -5.51 -13.85 5.27
CA GLY A 67 -5.63 -14.43 6.60
C GLY A 67 -6.36 -15.75 6.70
N ARG A 68 -6.04 -16.62 5.74
CA ARG A 68 -6.59 -17.97 5.66
C ARG A 68 -6.33 -18.74 6.96
N GLN A 69 -7.35 -19.45 7.41
CA GLN A 69 -7.29 -20.34 8.56
C GLN A 69 -7.66 -21.76 8.11
N ILE A 70 -7.12 -22.75 8.80
CA ILE A 70 -7.60 -24.14 8.69
C ILE A 70 -8.78 -24.38 9.62
N ALA A 71 -9.44 -25.54 9.50
CA ALA A 71 -10.64 -25.87 10.26
C ALA A 71 -10.44 -25.80 11.79
N SER A 72 -9.23 -26.05 12.28
CA SER A 72 -8.85 -25.96 13.69
C SER A 72 -8.54 -24.53 14.18
N GLY A 73 -8.59 -23.53 13.30
CA GLY A 73 -8.50 -22.10 13.64
C GLY A 73 -7.11 -21.48 13.52
N GLU A 74 -6.07 -22.27 13.25
CA GLU A 74 -4.72 -21.75 13.03
C GLU A 74 -4.63 -20.96 11.73
N ARG A 75 -3.94 -19.83 11.78
CA ARG A 75 -3.67 -19.01 10.58
C ARG A 75 -2.52 -19.62 9.79
N ILE A 76 -2.66 -19.66 8.47
CA ILE A 76 -1.56 -20.02 7.58
C ILE A 76 -0.77 -18.74 7.24
N ARG A 77 0.54 -18.79 7.43
CA ARG A 77 1.47 -17.75 6.97
C ARG A 77 2.52 -18.34 6.05
N VAL A 78 2.64 -17.78 4.87
CA VAL A 78 3.65 -18.16 3.88
C VAL A 78 4.88 -17.27 4.05
N GLU A 79 6.03 -17.89 4.14
CA GLU A 79 7.35 -17.26 4.09
C GLU A 79 8.00 -17.67 2.77
N ALA A 80 8.16 -16.71 1.87
CA ALA A 80 8.74 -16.97 0.55
C ALA A 80 10.23 -16.60 0.58
N VAL A 81 11.10 -17.54 0.18
CA VAL A 81 12.55 -17.35 0.18
C VAL A 81 13.10 -17.59 -1.22
N ALA A 82 13.75 -16.57 -1.78
CA ALA A 82 14.49 -16.73 -3.02
C ALA A 82 15.68 -17.68 -2.80
N THR A 83 15.74 -18.74 -3.59
CA THR A 83 16.90 -19.61 -3.68
C THR A 83 17.75 -19.08 -4.81
N GLY A 84 18.88 -18.45 -4.47
CA GLY A 84 19.86 -18.00 -5.46
C GLY A 84 20.40 -19.18 -6.27
N SER A 85 21.03 -18.89 -7.41
CA SER A 85 21.55 -19.88 -8.38
C SER A 85 22.69 -20.78 -7.85
N GLY A 86 22.84 -21.00 -6.54
CA GLY A 86 23.94 -21.75 -5.93
C GLY A 86 23.57 -22.67 -4.76
N ASP A 87 22.32 -22.70 -4.28
CA ASP A 87 21.92 -23.57 -3.15
C ASP A 87 21.24 -24.87 -3.58
N GLY A 88 21.03 -25.07 -4.88
CA GLY A 88 20.47 -26.30 -5.46
C GLY A 88 21.49 -27.36 -5.88
N ASP A 89 22.80 -27.07 -5.80
CA ASP A 89 23.90 -27.92 -6.29
C ASP A 89 24.86 -28.39 -5.17
N ARG A 90 24.30 -28.69 -3.98
CA ARG A 90 25.03 -29.37 -2.90
C ARG A 90 24.16 -30.39 -2.20
N ARG A 91 23.72 -31.43 -2.91
CA ARG A 91 23.47 -32.77 -2.34
C ARG A 91 23.69 -33.84 -3.39
#